data_AF-A0A2V8SCE7-F1
#
_entry.id   AF-A0A2V8SCE7-F1
#
_cell.length_a   1.000
_cell.length_b   1.000
_cell.length_c   1.000
_cell.angle_alpha   90.00
_cell.angle_beta   90.00
_cell.angle_gamma   90.00
#
_symmetry.space_group_name_H-M   'P 1'
#
loop_
_entity.id
_entity.type
_entity.pdbx_description
1 polymer ?
#
loop_
_entity_poly.entity_id
_entity_poly.type
_entity_poly.pdbx_seq_one_letter_code
_entity_poly.pdbx_strand_id
1 'polypeptide(L)'
;MKESRSIYQQPIENSRQPRARLRRVLTVAACLLAVRVGVILAGRHSWAAASAQQAGQRSTDGLWADVDESSLSVKGQREVVPTAYRTLRLNRDVLRGLIEQAPLAFTERLSARQLS
;
A
#
# COMPACT_ATOMS: atom_id res chain seq x y z
N MET A 1 50.27 -30.63 76.78
CA MET A 1 50.60 -29.51 75.88
C MET A 1 49.69 -29.61 74.66
N LYS A 2 48.96 -28.54 74.36
CA LYS A 2 47.87 -28.47 73.37
C LYS A 2 48.45 -28.19 71.98
N GLU A 3 48.46 -29.20 71.11
CA GLU A 3 48.33 -28.95 69.68
C GLU A 3 46.85 -29.05 69.34
N SER A 4 46.25 -27.94 68.91
CA SER A 4 44.88 -27.94 68.40
C SER A 4 44.62 -26.73 67.53
N ARG A 5 44.43 -27.05 66.24
CA ARG A 5 43.39 -26.53 65.35
C ARG A 5 43.72 -25.24 64.59
N SER A 6 44.32 -25.50 63.43
CA SER A 6 43.68 -25.29 62.12
C SER A 6 43.02 -23.92 61.94
N ILE A 7 43.78 -23.07 61.26
CA ILE A 7 43.38 -21.85 60.57
C ILE A 7 42.13 -22.18 59.72
N TYR A 8 40.97 -21.67 60.13
CA TYR A 8 39.76 -21.77 59.35
C TYR A 8 39.94 -21.02 58.03
N GLN A 9 40.19 -21.79 56.97
CA GLN A 9 39.88 -21.41 55.60
C GLN A 9 38.44 -20.91 55.54
N GLN A 10 38.28 -19.66 55.08
CA GLN A 10 36.96 -19.16 54.74
C GLN A 10 36.41 -19.95 53.54
N PRO A 11 35.16 -20.43 53.58
CA PRO A 11 34.57 -21.07 52.43
C PRO A 11 34.38 -20.03 51.33
N ILE A 12 34.95 -20.32 50.16
CA ILE A 12 34.69 -19.60 48.91
C ILE A 12 33.25 -19.91 48.51
N GLU A 13 32.28 -19.14 49.03
CA GLU A 13 30.89 -19.23 48.60
C GLU A 13 30.69 -18.39 47.33
N ASN A 14 31.27 -18.89 46.23
CA ASN A 14 30.94 -18.42 44.89
C ASN A 14 30.50 -19.61 44.05
N SER A 15 29.23 -19.97 44.12
CA SER A 15 28.54 -20.68 43.04
C SER A 15 27.05 -20.82 43.34
N ARG A 16 26.23 -20.59 42.30
CA ARG A 16 24.79 -20.93 42.13
C ARG A 16 23.82 -19.76 42.06
N GLN A 17 23.91 -18.91 41.03
CA GLN A 17 22.69 -18.35 40.41
C GLN A 17 22.70 -18.32 38.86
N PRO A 18 22.92 -19.46 38.16
CA PRO A 18 22.70 -19.50 36.71
C PRO A 18 21.20 -19.47 36.33
N ARG A 19 20.31 -19.89 37.24
CA ARG A 19 18.87 -20.07 36.96
C ARG A 19 18.09 -18.75 36.81
N ALA A 20 18.51 -17.69 37.49
CA ALA A 20 17.81 -16.40 37.45
C ALA A 20 18.09 -15.62 36.15
N ARG A 21 19.31 -15.73 35.60
CA ARG A 21 19.70 -15.07 34.35
C ARG A 21 19.06 -15.71 33.14
N LEU A 22 19.02 -17.05 33.10
CA LEU A 22 18.43 -17.80 32.00
C LEU A 22 16.91 -17.58 31.87
N ARG A 23 16.20 -17.50 33.00
CA ARG A 23 14.75 -17.23 33.02
C ARG A 23 14.42 -15.84 32.49
N ARG A 24 15.24 -14.82 32.81
CA ARG A 24 15.04 -13.44 32.33
C ARG A 24 15.26 -13.30 30.82
N VAL A 25 16.26 -13.99 30.26
CA VAL A 25 16.52 -13.97 28.81
C VAL A 25 15.40 -14.65 28.03
N LEU A 26 14.89 -15.79 28.52
CA LEU A 26 13.77 -16.52 27.90
C LEU A 26 12.48 -15.69 27.86
N THR A 27 12.15 -14.97 28.93
CA THR A 27 10.96 -14.11 28.97
C THR A 27 11.06 -12.96 27.96
N VAL A 28 12.22 -12.28 27.89
CA VAL A 28 12.41 -11.17 26.94
C VAL A 28 12.34 -11.67 25.49
N ALA A 29 12.96 -12.81 25.18
CA ALA A 29 12.90 -13.41 23.85
C ALA A 29 11.46 -13.79 23.45
N ALA A 30 10.67 -14.37 24.38
CA ALA A 30 9.27 -14.71 24.13
C ALA A 30 8.41 -13.45 23.88
N CYS A 31 8.63 -12.37 24.64
CA CYS A 31 7.93 -11.09 24.41
C CYS A 31 8.27 -10.48 23.04
N LEU A 32 9.54 -10.49 22.64
CA LEU A 32 9.95 -9.98 21.32
C LEU A 32 9.33 -10.79 20.17
N LEU A 33 9.20 -12.11 20.35
CA LEU A 33 8.59 -12.99 19.37
C LEU A 33 7.08 -12.76 19.27
N ALA A 34 6.39 -12.57 20.39
CA ALA A 34 4.97 -12.22 20.41
C ALA A 34 4.68 -10.86 19.73
N VAL A 35 5.53 -9.85 19.95
CA VAL A 35 5.41 -8.53 19.28
C VAL A 35 5.62 -8.66 17.77
N ARG A 36 6.62 -9.43 17.32
CA ARG A 36 6.87 -9.68 15.89
C ARG A 36 5.69 -10.39 15.22
N VAL A 37 5.11 -11.40 15.87
CA VAL A 37 3.92 -12.11 15.37
C VAL A 37 2.70 -11.19 15.31
N GLY A 38 2.49 -10.33 16.31
CA GLY A 38 1.41 -9.35 16.34
C GLY A 38 1.48 -8.34 15.17
N VAL A 39 2.68 -7.83 14.86
CA VAL A 39 2.87 -6.91 13.72
C VAL A 39 2.63 -7.60 12.37
N ILE A 40 3.01 -8.87 12.22
CA ILE A 40 2.77 -9.64 10.99
C ILE A 40 1.27 -9.95 10.80
N LEU A 41 0.51 -10.18 11.89
CA LEU A 41 -0.95 -10.35 11.82
C LEU A 41 -1.69 -9.04 11.54
N ALA A 42 -1.24 -7.92 12.10
CA ALA A 42 -1.84 -6.59 11.89
C ALA A 42 -1.43 -5.94 10.55
N GLY A 43 -0.39 -6.43 9.88
CA GLY A 43 0.01 -5.93 8.55
C GLY A 43 -0.91 -6.34 7.39
N ARG A 44 -1.98 -7.10 7.66
CA ARG A 44 -2.87 -7.68 6.62
C ARG A 44 -4.06 -6.78 6.25
N HIS A 45 -4.07 -5.53 6.67
CA HIS A 45 -4.98 -4.54 6.10
C HIS A 45 -4.39 -4.05 4.77
N SER A 46 -4.34 -4.94 3.79
CA SER A 46 -4.22 -4.54 2.40
C SER A 46 -5.44 -3.66 2.12
N TRP A 47 -5.20 -2.35 2.08
CA TRP A 47 -6.01 -1.38 1.37
C TRP A 47 -5.90 -1.73 -0.11
N ALA A 48 -6.52 -2.86 -0.48
CA ALA A 48 -6.69 -3.24 -1.86
C ALA A 48 -7.59 -2.17 -2.47
N ALA A 49 -7.01 -1.34 -3.33
CA ALA A 49 -7.77 -0.45 -4.18
C ALA A 49 -8.81 -1.30 -4.92
N ALA A 50 -10.09 -1.08 -4.60
CA ALA A 50 -11.20 -1.72 -5.28
C ALA A 50 -11.35 -1.07 -6.67
N SER A 51 -10.54 -1.48 -7.64
CA SER A 51 -10.65 -1.02 -9.04
C SER A 51 -10.77 -2.15 -10.07
N ALA A 52 -10.65 -3.41 -9.66
CA ALA A 52 -10.64 -4.53 -10.60
C ALA A 52 -12.04 -4.93 -11.14
N GLN A 53 -13.14 -4.52 -10.51
CA GLN A 53 -14.46 -5.08 -10.82
C GLN A 53 -15.17 -4.45 -12.05
N GLN A 54 -14.63 -3.39 -12.64
CA GLN A 54 -15.31 -2.65 -13.71
C GLN A 54 -14.69 -2.85 -15.10
N ALA A 55 -13.52 -3.48 -15.21
CA ALA A 55 -12.86 -3.70 -16.49
C ALA A 55 -13.76 -4.50 -17.45
N GLY A 56 -14.10 -3.93 -18.60
CA GLY A 56 -14.93 -4.57 -19.62
C GLY A 56 -16.38 -4.08 -19.71
N GLN A 57 -16.87 -3.24 -18.80
CA GLN A 57 -18.13 -2.53 -19.00
C GLN A 57 -18.00 -1.52 -20.15
N ARG A 58 -19.07 -1.33 -20.93
CA ARG A 58 -19.13 -0.34 -22.02
C ARG A 58 -20.34 0.56 -21.82
N SER A 59 -20.22 1.81 -22.24
CA SER A 59 -21.35 2.72 -22.32
C SER A 59 -22.36 2.22 -23.37
N THR A 60 -23.62 2.61 -23.20
CA THR A 60 -24.73 2.21 -24.09
C THR A 60 -24.50 2.60 -25.55
N ASP A 61 -23.84 3.74 -25.77
CA ASP A 61 -23.47 4.26 -27.09
C ASP A 61 -22.16 3.66 -27.63
N GLY A 62 -21.47 2.80 -26.86
CA GLY A 62 -20.20 2.19 -27.23
C GLY A 62 -19.01 3.16 -27.34
N LEU A 63 -19.20 4.43 -26.94
CA LEU A 63 -18.17 5.46 -27.00
C LEU A 63 -17.08 5.25 -25.94
N TRP A 64 -17.47 4.74 -24.77
CA TRP A 64 -16.59 4.54 -23.61
C TRP A 64 -16.56 3.06 -23.22
N ALA A 65 -15.37 2.58 -22.87
CA ALA A 65 -15.18 1.26 -22.28
C ALA A 65 -14.33 1.37 -21.02
N ASP A 66 -14.76 0.77 -19.92
CA ASP A 66 -13.95 0.64 -18.72
C ASP A 66 -12.73 -0.23 -19.00
N VAL A 67 -11.57 0.26 -18.60
CA VAL A 67 -10.29 -0.45 -18.70
C VAL A 67 -9.60 -0.46 -17.35
N ASP A 68 -8.91 -1.56 -17.05
CA ASP A 68 -8.07 -1.63 -15.87
C ASP A 68 -6.92 -0.65 -16.01
N GLU A 69 -6.72 0.20 -15.00
CA GLU A 69 -5.61 1.13 -14.97
C GLU A 69 -4.26 0.42 -14.95
N SER A 70 -4.18 -0.77 -14.35
CA SER A 70 -2.94 -1.57 -14.32
C SER A 70 -2.43 -1.90 -15.72
N SER A 71 -3.32 -1.89 -16.73
CA SER A 71 -2.97 -2.10 -18.13
C SER A 71 -2.29 -0.89 -18.79
N LEU A 72 -2.33 0.29 -18.15
CA LEU A 72 -1.74 1.51 -18.68
C LEU A 72 -0.33 1.73 -18.14
N SER A 73 0.62 1.96 -19.04
CA SER A 73 1.94 2.46 -18.65
C SER A 73 1.85 3.95 -18.30
N VAL A 74 1.73 4.25 -17.00
CA VAL A 74 1.77 5.62 -16.50
C VAL A 74 3.17 6.19 -16.68
N LYS A 75 3.29 7.33 -17.38
CA LYS A 75 4.56 8.05 -17.53
C LYS A 75 4.68 9.11 -16.44
N GLY A 76 5.71 9.00 -15.60
CA GLY A 76 5.99 9.95 -14.52
C GLY A 76 5.17 9.71 -13.24
N GLN A 77 5.45 10.51 -12.21
CA GLN A 77 4.68 10.51 -10.97
C GLN A 77 3.47 11.43 -11.09
N ARG A 78 2.33 11.00 -10.54
CA ARG A 78 1.13 11.84 -10.43
C ARG A 78 1.26 12.70 -9.19
N GLU A 79 1.25 14.01 -9.37
CA GLU A 79 1.30 14.99 -8.26
C GLU A 79 0.01 14.96 -7.43
N VAL A 80 -1.12 14.62 -8.06
CA VAL A 80 -2.43 14.46 -7.41
C VAL A 80 -3.03 13.11 -7.77
N VAL A 81 -3.29 12.29 -6.76
CA VAL A 81 -4.02 11.03 -6.89
C VAL A 81 -5.43 11.22 -6.30
N PRO A 82 -6.49 11.23 -7.12
CA PRO A 82 -7.85 11.37 -6.62
C PRO A 82 -8.23 10.18 -5.73
N THR A 83 -9.09 10.43 -4.73
CA THR A 83 -9.62 9.37 -3.85
C THR A 83 -10.41 8.31 -4.63
N ALA A 84 -11.06 8.71 -5.71
CA ALA A 84 -11.80 7.81 -6.60
C ALA A 84 -11.79 8.36 -8.03
N TYR A 85 -11.56 7.47 -9.00
CA TYR A 85 -11.71 7.73 -10.43
C TYR A 85 -11.95 6.41 -11.17
N ARG A 86 -12.37 6.53 -12.44
CA ARG A 86 -12.50 5.42 -13.37
C ARG A 86 -11.57 5.64 -14.55
N THR A 87 -10.98 4.56 -15.04
CA THR A 87 -10.15 4.59 -16.23
C THR A 87 -10.98 4.11 -17.41
N LEU A 88 -11.15 4.99 -18.41
CA LEU A 88 -11.97 4.74 -19.59
C LEU A 88 -11.12 4.78 -20.84
N ARG A 89 -11.43 3.91 -21.80
CA ARG A 89 -10.94 3.95 -23.17
C ARG A 89 -12.01 4.54 -24.08
N LEU A 90 -11.63 5.56 -24.82
CA LEU A 90 -12.43 6.20 -25.85
C LEU A 90 -12.38 5.40 -27.16
N ASN A 91 -13.54 5.10 -27.74
CA ASN A 91 -13.65 4.56 -29.09
C ASN A 91 -13.60 5.72 -30.11
N ARG A 92 -12.46 5.81 -30.82
CA ARG A 92 -12.21 6.90 -31.77
C ARG A 92 -13.08 6.83 -33.02
N ASP A 93 -13.48 5.63 -33.43
CA ASP A 93 -14.29 5.43 -34.64
C ASP A 93 -15.71 5.90 -34.40
N VAL A 94 -16.28 5.54 -33.24
CA VAL A 94 -17.59 6.04 -32.79
C VAL A 94 -17.56 7.55 -32.60
N LEU A 95 -16.52 8.08 -31.94
CA LEU A 95 -16.36 9.53 -31.78
C LEU A 95 -16.33 10.27 -33.13
N ARG A 96 -15.59 9.74 -34.10
CA ARG A 96 -15.48 10.36 -35.42
C ARG A 96 -16.84 10.42 -36.11
N GLY A 97 -17.60 9.33 -36.10
CA GLY A 97 -18.95 9.31 -36.68
C GLY A 97 -19.88 10.32 -36.01
N LEU A 98 -19.77 10.51 -34.68
CA LEU A 98 -20.55 11.53 -33.96
C LEU A 98 -20.15 12.95 -34.35
N ILE A 99 -18.85 13.21 -34.53
CA ILE A 99 -18.35 14.53 -34.94
C ILE A 99 -18.78 14.86 -36.38
N GLU A 100 -18.78 13.88 -37.30
CA GLU A 100 -19.23 14.08 -38.68
C GLU A 100 -20.72 14.45 -38.78
N GLN A 101 -21.52 13.99 -37.82
CA GLN A 101 -22.94 14.33 -37.71
C GLN A 101 -23.19 15.64 -36.96
N ALA A 102 -22.17 16.19 -36.30
CA ALA A 102 -22.32 17.40 -35.52
C ALA A 102 -22.52 18.60 -36.45
N PRO A 103 -23.54 19.45 -36.23
CA PRO A 103 -23.71 20.67 -37.01
C PRO A 103 -22.50 21.57 -36.81
N LEU A 104 -22.03 22.17 -37.91
CA LEU A 104 -20.92 23.14 -37.95
C LEU A 104 -21.35 24.47 -37.28
N ALA A 105 -21.66 24.46 -35.98
CA ALA A 105 -22.20 25.61 -35.27
C ALA A 105 -21.15 26.68 -34.90
N PHE A 106 -19.96 26.63 -35.50
CA PHE A 106 -18.83 27.50 -35.11
C PHE A 106 -18.31 28.42 -36.22
N THR A 107 -18.78 28.31 -37.47
CA THR A 107 -18.22 29.10 -38.58
C THR A 107 -18.85 30.48 -38.74
N GLU A 108 -20.09 30.71 -38.29
CA GLU A 108 -20.76 32.01 -38.51
C GLU A 108 -20.42 33.07 -37.46
N ARG A 109 -20.04 32.68 -36.24
CA ARG A 109 -19.86 33.64 -35.13
C ARG A 109 -18.47 34.32 -35.14
N LEU A 110 -17.53 33.84 -35.95
CA LEU A 110 -16.18 34.44 -36.08
C LEU A 110 -16.10 35.50 -37.19
N SER A 111 -16.86 35.36 -38.27
CA SER A 111 -16.90 36.33 -39.37
C SER A 111 -17.59 37.65 -38.96
N ALA A 112 -18.59 37.59 -38.08
CA ALA A 112 -19.30 38.78 -37.59
C ALA A 112 -18.45 39.69 -36.68
N ARG A 113 -17.35 39.19 -36.11
CA ARG A 113 -16.51 39.93 -35.13
C ARG A 113 -15.27 40.58 -35.75
N GLN A 114 -14.97 40.30 -37.01
CA GLN A 114 -13.82 40.89 -37.73
C GLN A 114 -14.19 42.12 -38.58
N LEU A 115 -15.47 42.51 -38.61
CA LEU A 115 -15.97 43.65 -39.40
C LEU A 115 -16.55 44.79 -38.53
N SER A 116 -16.22 44.85 -37.23
CA SER A 116 -16.58 45.99 -36.35
C SER A 116 -15.35 46.77 -35.91
#